data_AF-A0A365KB20-F1
#
_entry.id   AF-A0A365KB20-F1
#
_cell.length_a   1.000
_cell.length_b   1.000
_cell.length_c   1.000
_cell.angle_alpha   90.00
_cell.angle_beta   90.00
_cell.angle_gamma   90.00
#
_symmetry.space_group_name_H-M   'P 1'
#
loop_
_entity.id
_entity.type
_entity.pdbx_description
1 polymer ?
#
loop_
_entity_poly.entity_id
_entity_poly.type
_entity_poly.pdbx_seq_one_letter_code
_entity_poly.pdbx_strand_id
1 'polypeptide(L)'
;MGAWFWWMIFGMAVVTYIPRAIPLTFLEGRELPEAVQNVLRNIPYAVLGALIFPAVFFIQENVWFGVIGAVSAFAIAFAGANVILVVLGTIAILSVYGLWFG
;
A
#
# COMPACT_ATOMS: atom_id res chain seq x y z
N MET A 1 26.28 11.55 24.34
CA MET A 1 25.75 10.44 23.50
C MET A 1 26.28 9.14 24.08
N GLY A 2 25.41 8.31 24.69
CA GLY A 2 25.84 7.13 25.43
C GLY A 2 26.16 5.92 24.54
N ALA A 3 26.99 5.00 25.04
CA ALA A 3 27.36 3.75 24.37
C ALA A 3 26.16 2.86 23.97
N TRP A 4 25.00 3.06 24.60
CA TRP A 4 23.73 2.41 24.26
C TRP A 4 23.29 2.61 22.81
N PHE A 5 23.54 3.78 22.23
CA PHE A 5 23.17 4.05 20.83
C PHE A 5 23.94 3.14 19.86
N TRP A 6 25.22 2.90 20.11
CA TRP A 6 26.04 2.04 19.27
C TRP A 6 25.57 0.57 19.32
N TRP A 7 25.20 0.08 20.51
CA TRP A 7 24.63 -1.26 20.66
C TRP A 7 23.26 -1.41 19.99
N MET A 8 22.42 -0.37 20.02
CA MET A 8 21.13 -0.35 19.32
C MET A 8 21.30 -0.39 17.80
N ILE A 9 22.21 0.43 17.26
CA ILE A 9 22.51 0.45 15.83
C ILE A 9 23.05 -0.92 15.39
N PHE A 10 23.99 -1.49 16.16
CA PHE A 10 24.57 -2.79 15.86
C PHE A 10 23.52 -3.92 15.91
N GLY A 11 22.67 -3.96 16.95
CA GLY A 11 21.59 -4.92 17.05
C GLY A 11 20.58 -4.82 15.92
N MET A 12 20.17 -3.60 15.55
CA MET A 12 19.25 -3.36 14.44
C MET A 12 19.87 -3.74 13.09
N ALA A 13 21.15 -3.43 12.88
CA ALA A 13 21.87 -3.80 11.67
C ALA A 13 21.92 -5.32 11.49
N VAL A 14 22.25 -6.07 12.55
CA VAL A 14 22.29 -7.55 12.51
C VAL A 14 20.90 -8.12 12.18
N VAL A 15 19.86 -7.69 12.91
CA VAL A 15 18.50 -8.21 12.72
C VAL A 15 17.87 -7.78 11.39
N THR A 16 18.28 -6.65 10.80
CA THR A 16 17.76 -6.19 9.51
C THR A 16 18.53 -6.81 8.34
N TYR A 17 19.84 -7.01 8.49
CA TYR A 17 20.68 -7.51 7.40
C TYR A 17 20.52 -9.03 7.21
N ILE A 18 20.40 -9.79 8.30
CA ILE A 18 20.25 -11.26 8.23
C ILE A 18 19.03 -11.65 7.35
N PRO A 19 17.80 -11.17 7.60
CA PRO A 19 16.63 -11.56 6.80
C PRO A 19 16.65 -11.04 5.37
N ARG A 20 17.43 -10.00 5.08
CA ARG A 20 17.48 -9.34 3.75
C ARG A 20 18.58 -9.95 2.88
N ALA A 21 19.73 -10.23 3.47
CA ALA A 21 20.87 -10.84 2.80
C ALA A 21 20.63 -12.33 2.53
N ILE A 22 20.05 -13.09 3.46
CA ILE A 22 19.76 -14.53 3.26
C ILE A 22 19.00 -14.79 1.95
N PRO A 23 17.84 -14.16 1.67
CA PRO A 23 17.13 -14.39 0.41
C PRO A 23 17.95 -13.93 -0.79
N LEU A 24 18.60 -12.76 -0.72
CA LEU A 24 19.42 -12.25 -1.83
C LEU A 24 20.58 -13.18 -2.18
N THR A 25 21.35 -13.65 -1.19
CA THR A 25 22.53 -14.51 -1.41
C THR A 25 22.19 -15.96 -1.72
N PHE A 26 21.05 -16.47 -1.27
CA PHE A 26 20.61 -17.84 -1.58
C PHE A 26 19.94 -17.93 -2.96
N LEU A 27 19.43 -16.81 -3.47
CA LEU A 27 18.83 -16.67 -4.80
C LEU A 27 19.84 -16.21 -5.87
N GLU A 28 20.95 -15.54 -5.47
CA GLU A 28 22.07 -15.22 -6.36
C GLU A 28 22.75 -16.50 -6.88
N GLY A 29 22.43 -16.85 -8.14
CA GLY A 29 23.05 -17.98 -8.86
C GLY A 29 22.09 -19.09 -9.28
N ARG A 30 20.83 -19.07 -8.82
CA ARG A 30 19.76 -19.89 -9.40
C ARG A 30 18.92 -18.99 -10.29
N GLU A 31 18.97 -19.19 -11.60
CA GLU A 31 17.96 -18.61 -12.49
C GLU A 31 16.60 -19.12 -12.02
N LEU A 32 15.84 -18.25 -11.36
CA LEU A 32 14.48 -18.55 -10.96
C LEU A 32 13.70 -18.90 -12.23
N PRO A 33 12.89 -19.98 -12.24
CA PRO A 33 12.07 -20.30 -13.40
C PRO A 33 11.26 -19.07 -13.82
N GLU A 34 11.10 -18.84 -15.13
CA GLU A 34 10.40 -17.65 -15.66
C GLU A 34 9.03 -17.43 -15.00
N ALA A 35 8.30 -18.52 -14.70
CA ALA A 35 7.04 -18.48 -13.96
C ALA A 35 7.16 -17.79 -12.58
N VAL A 36 8.22 -18.07 -11.83
CA VAL A 36 8.43 -17.52 -10.49
C VAL A 36 8.84 -16.05 -10.57
N GLN A 37 9.69 -15.67 -11.51
CA GLN A 37 10.07 -14.27 -11.74
C GLN A 37 8.86 -13.41 -12.12
N ASN A 38 8.01 -13.93 -13.02
CA ASN A 38 6.77 -13.26 -13.42
C ASN A 38 5.80 -13.10 -12.24
N VAL A 39 5.68 -14.11 -11.37
CA VAL A 39 4.89 -14.00 -10.13
C VAL A 39 5.49 -12.94 -9.21
N LEU A 40 6.78 -13.00 -8.89
CA LEU A 40 7.48 -12.06 -8.01
C LEU A 40 7.32 -10.60 -8.45
N ARG A 41 7.38 -10.33 -9.76
CA ARG A 41 7.16 -8.99 -10.32
C ARG A 41 5.72 -8.48 -10.14
N ASN A 42 4.75 -9.38 -10.05
CA ASN A 42 3.33 -9.05 -9.88
C ASN A 42 2.89 -9.02 -8.40
N ILE A 43 3.68 -9.61 -7.48
CA ILE A 43 3.39 -9.60 -6.04
C ILE A 43 3.17 -8.17 -5.50
N PRO A 44 4.02 -7.15 -5.79
CA PRO A 44 3.84 -5.81 -5.25
C PRO A 44 2.48 -5.20 -5.63
N TYR A 45 2.06 -5.37 -6.88
CA TYR A 45 0.77 -4.86 -7.36
C TYR A 45 -0.41 -5.61 -6.73
N ALA A 46 -0.28 -6.93 -6.56
CA ALA A 46 -1.29 -7.74 -5.87
C ALA A 46 -1.43 -7.34 -4.40
N VAL A 47 -0.31 -7.09 -3.71
CA VAL A 47 -0.29 -6.62 -2.31
C VAL A 47 -0.92 -5.23 -2.20
N LEU A 48 -0.57 -4.29 -3.09
CA LEU A 48 -1.19 -2.97 -3.11
C LEU A 48 -2.71 -3.07 -3.31
N GLY A 49 -3.17 -3.90 -4.24
CA GLY A 49 -4.60 -4.14 -4.45
C GLY A 49 -5.28 -4.76 -3.22
N ALA A 50 -4.67 -5.79 -2.63
CA ALA A 50 -5.18 -6.48 -1.45
C ALA A 50 -5.22 -5.59 -0.20
N LEU A 51 -4.36 -4.56 -0.13
CA LEU A 51 -4.37 -3.58 0.96
C LEU A 51 -5.35 -2.43 0.70
N ILE A 52 -5.35 -1.87 -0.51
CA ILE A 52 -6.17 -0.69 -0.84
C ILE A 52 -7.66 -1.05 -0.93
N PHE A 53 -8.00 -2.18 -1.53
CA PHE A 53 -9.40 -2.58 -1.71
C PHE A 53 -10.18 -2.64 -0.39
N PRO A 54 -9.76 -3.41 0.64
CA PRO A 54 -10.46 -3.41 1.92
C PRO A 54 -10.33 -2.06 2.63
N ALA A 55 -9.20 -1.36 2.51
CA ALA A 55 -9.02 -0.07 3.16
C ALA A 55 -10.09 0.95 2.75
N VAL A 56 -10.54 0.95 1.49
CA VAL A 56 -11.58 1.89 1.03
C VAL A 56 -12.97 1.54 1.60
N PHE A 57 -13.30 0.26 1.75
CA PHE A 57 -14.63 -0.16 2.23
C PHE A 57 -14.77 -0.12 3.76
N PHE A 58 -13.68 -0.33 4.51
CA PHE A 58 -13.70 -0.45 5.98
C PHE A 58 -13.26 0.84 6.71
N ILE A 59 -13.29 2.00 6.05
CA ILE A 59 -12.94 3.30 6.66
C ILE A 59 -13.94 3.72 7.75
N GLN A 60 -15.22 3.34 7.63
CA GLN A 60 -16.28 3.68 8.59
C GLN A 60 -17.18 2.46 8.83
N GLU A 61 -17.96 2.48 9.92
CA GLU A 61 -18.95 1.42 10.23
C GLU A 61 -19.99 1.26 9.12
N ASN A 62 -20.27 2.34 8.38
CA ASN A 62 -21.18 2.31 7.24
C ASN A 62 -20.42 2.06 5.93
N VAL A 63 -20.56 0.83 5.41
CA VAL A 63 -19.97 0.39 4.13
C VAL A 63 -20.39 1.28 2.95
N TRP A 64 -21.56 1.91 3.00
CA TRP A 64 -22.02 2.84 1.96
C TRP A 64 -21.11 4.05 1.80
N PHE A 65 -20.47 4.51 2.88
CA PHE A 65 -19.50 5.61 2.81
C PHE A 65 -18.28 5.26 1.94
N GLY A 66 -17.75 4.04 2.13
CA GLY A 66 -16.65 3.51 1.33
C GLY A 66 -17.04 3.28 -0.14
N VAL A 67 -18.26 2.76 -0.39
CA VAL A 67 -18.79 2.55 -1.75
C VAL A 67 -18.89 3.87 -2.52
N ILE A 68 -19.45 4.91 -1.91
CA ILE A 68 -19.59 6.24 -2.55
C ILE A 68 -18.21 6.86 -2.82
N GLY A 69 -17.26 6.71 -1.88
CA GLY A 69 -15.88 7.13 -2.07
C GLY A 69 -15.20 6.41 -3.25
N ALA A 70 -15.33 5.09 -3.32
CA ALA A 70 -14.77 4.28 -4.40
C ALA A 70 -15.37 4.66 -5.76
N VAL A 71 -16.71 4.76 -5.85
CA VAL A 71 -17.41 5.10 -7.10
C VAL A 71 -17.06 6.50 -7.56
N SER A 72 -17.02 7.49 -6.65
CA SER A 72 -16.63 8.86 -7.01
C SER A 72 -15.18 8.94 -7.50
N ALA A 73 -14.25 8.26 -6.82
CA ALA A 73 -12.86 8.18 -7.27
C ALA A 73 -12.75 7.53 -8.66
N PHE A 74 -13.48 6.43 -8.89
CA PHE A 74 -13.49 5.73 -10.18
C PHE A 74 -14.08 6.60 -11.30
N ALA A 75 -15.18 7.30 -11.03
CA ALA A 75 -15.83 8.17 -12.01
C ALA A 75 -14.93 9.34 -12.42
N ILE A 76 -14.27 9.99 -11.45
CA ILE A 76 -13.35 11.11 -11.73
C ILE A 76 -12.08 10.62 -12.42
N ALA A 77 -11.55 9.46 -12.02
CA ALA A 77 -10.39 8.86 -12.68
C ALA A 77 -10.70 8.46 -14.14
N PHE A 78 -11.89 7.92 -14.40
CA PHE A 78 -12.30 7.53 -15.76
C PHE A 78 -12.48 8.74 -16.69
N ALA A 79 -12.77 9.92 -16.15
CA ALA A 79 -12.79 11.17 -16.90
C ALA A 79 -11.40 11.68 -17.34
N GLY A 80 -10.32 10.95 -17.03
CA GLY A 80 -8.94 11.31 -17.41
C GLY A 80 -8.33 12.41 -16.54
N ALA A 81 -8.90 12.69 -15.36
CA ALA A 81 -8.37 13.69 -14.44
C ALA A 81 -7.07 13.23 -13.78
N ASN A 82 -6.21 14.19 -13.43
CA ASN A 82 -4.97 13.92 -12.68
C ASN A 82 -5.30 13.36 -11.28
N VAL A 83 -4.44 12.51 -10.73
CA VAL A 83 -4.57 11.87 -9.41
C VAL A 83 -4.90 12.88 -8.31
N ILE A 84 -4.29 14.07 -8.36
CA ILE A 84 -4.56 15.15 -7.39
C ILE A 84 -6.04 15.57 -7.44
N LEU A 85 -6.61 15.75 -8.63
CA LEU A 85 -8.01 16.13 -8.81
C LEU A 85 -8.96 15.00 -8.40
N VAL A 86 -8.58 13.74 -8.68
CA VAL A 86 -9.34 12.56 -8.22
C VAL A 86 -9.44 12.55 -6.70
N VAL A 87 -8.30 12.68 -6.03
CA VAL A 87 -8.22 12.65 -4.55
C VAL A 87 -9.00 13.81 -3.94
N LEU A 88 -8.78 15.05 -4.41
CA LEU A 88 -9.50 16.22 -3.90
C LEU A 88 -11.01 16.15 -4.15
N GLY A 89 -11.42 15.68 -5.33
CA GLY A 89 -12.83 15.53 -5.68
C GLY A 89 -13.53 14.49 -4.81
N THR A 90 -12.91 13.32 -4.60
CA THR A 90 -13.43 12.30 -3.70
C THR A 90 -13.51 12.79 -2.26
N ILE A 91 -12.48 13.48 -1.75
CA ILE A 91 -12.51 14.07 -0.40
C ILE A 91 -13.65 15.09 -0.27
N ALA A 92 -13.84 15.95 -1.26
CA ALA A 92 -14.92 16.94 -1.25
C ALA A 92 -16.31 16.28 -1.23
N ILE A 93 -16.53 15.26 -2.07
CA ILE A 93 -17.79 14.51 -2.12
C ILE A 93 -18.05 13.79 -0.79
N LEU A 94 -17.05 13.10 -0.25
CA LEU A 94 -17.16 12.39 1.02
C LEU A 94 -17.36 13.35 2.20
N SER A 95 -16.75 14.54 2.18
CA SER A 95 -16.94 15.55 3.22
C SER A 95 -18.37 16.08 3.23
N VAL A 96 -18.97 16.34 2.07
CA VAL A 96 -20.38 16.74 1.96
C VAL A 96 -21.32 15.63 2.44
N TYR A 97 -21.04 14.38 2.08
CA TYR A 97 -21.83 13.23 2.51
C TYR A 97 -21.72 13.00 4.03
N GLY A 98 -20.51 13.15 4.59
CA GLY A 98 -20.27 13.04 6.03
C GLY A 98 -20.95 14.15 6.86
N LEU A 99 -21.06 15.37 6.32
CA LEU A 99 -21.79 16.47 6.97
C LEU A 99 -23.31 16.27 6.97
N TRP A 100 -23.84 15.47 6.05
CA TRP A 100 -25.28 15.21 5.94
C TRP A 100 -25.73 13.98 6.75
N PHE A 101 -24.79 13.08 7.07
CA PHE A 101 -25.04 11.80 7.75
C PHE A 101 -24.34 11.63 9.11
N GLY A 102 -23.61 12.66 9.59
CA GLY A 102 -23.00 12.73 10.92
C GLY A 102 -23.79 13.61 11.88
#